data_AF-A0A0S8B104-F1
#
_entry.id   AF-A0A0S8B104-F1
#
_cell.length_a   1.000
_cell.length_b   1.000
_cell.length_c   1.000
_cell.angle_alpha   90.00
_cell.angle_beta   90.00
_cell.angle_gamma   90.00
#
_symmetry.space_group_name_H-M   'P 1'
#
loop_
_entity.id
_entity.type
_entity.pdbx_description
1 polymer ?
#
loop_
_entity_poly.entity_id
_entity_poly.type
_entity_poly.pdbx_seq_one_letter_code
_entity_poly.pdbx_strand_id
1 'polypeptide(L)'
;MMRWARISATAHSVAATLAHGALETDWQIHELYEGGTPRFESDWAGKTGVSEPTPHQTLKWAQNVRLDKAAFDKYAQAIYDDLDQYIKNLSEEDIDRPIDMSILNAGEKPLSGCLNNVVSAHLNSLAGEISAVKGVQGLIGYP
;
A
#
# COMPACT_ATOMS: atom_id res chain seq x y z
N MET A 1 3.91 26.16 4.81
CA MET A 1 3.94 24.81 4.18
C MET A 1 5.27 24.16 4.51
N MET A 2 5.26 23.19 5.41
CA MET A 2 6.47 22.51 5.89
C MET A 2 6.87 21.45 4.85
N ARG A 3 8.00 21.64 4.17
CA ARG A 3 8.56 20.65 3.24
C ARG A 3 9.23 19.56 4.09
N TRP A 4 8.60 18.39 4.18
CA TRP A 4 9.29 17.17 4.63
C TRP A 4 10.53 17.00 3.75
N ALA A 5 11.70 17.07 4.38
CA ALA A 5 12.98 17.29 3.69
C ALA A 5 13.25 16.22 2.63
N ARG A 6 13.77 16.64 1.47
CA ARG A 6 14.42 15.75 0.52
C ARG A 6 15.67 15.21 1.19
N ILE A 7 15.62 13.99 1.71
CA ILE A 7 16.84 13.25 2.05
C ILE A 7 17.58 13.05 0.73
N SER A 8 18.89 13.31 0.68
CA SER A 8 19.72 13.07 -0.50
C SER A 8 19.97 11.57 -0.76
N ALA A 9 19.05 10.70 -0.34
CA ALA A 9 19.19 9.26 -0.36
C ALA A 9 18.25 8.66 -1.41
N THR A 10 18.65 7.54 -1.97
CA THR A 10 17.81 6.66 -2.80
C THR A 10 16.60 6.08 -2.03
N ALA A 11 16.47 6.38 -0.73
CA ALA A 11 15.34 6.00 0.10
C ALA A 11 14.08 6.80 -0.24
N HIS A 12 12.92 6.13 -0.17
CA HIS A 12 11.63 6.77 -0.39
C HIS A 12 11.26 7.70 0.78
N SER A 13 10.52 8.76 0.48
CA SER A 13 10.00 9.64 1.52
C SER A 13 8.88 8.93 2.31
N VAL A 14 8.66 9.32 3.57
CA VAL A 14 7.53 8.80 4.37
C VAL A 14 6.20 8.95 3.63
N ALA A 15 5.99 10.06 2.91
CA ALA A 15 4.78 10.28 2.13
C ALA A 15 4.62 9.27 0.99
N ALA A 16 5.70 8.98 0.26
CA ALA A 16 5.68 7.99 -0.81
C ALA A 16 5.47 6.57 -0.27
N THR A 17 6.16 6.21 0.82
CA THR A 17 6.02 4.89 1.46
C THR A 17 4.62 4.67 2.02
N LEU A 18 4.00 5.69 2.63
CA LEU A 18 2.60 5.62 3.08
C LEU A 18 1.64 5.44 1.92
N ALA A 19 1.73 6.32 0.90
CA ALA A 19 0.89 6.23 -0.28
C ALA A 19 1.02 4.87 -0.96
N HIS A 20 2.23 4.32 -1.00
CA HIS A 20 2.51 3.03 -1.58
C HIS A 20 1.75 1.89 -0.91
N GLY A 21 1.87 1.80 0.41
CA GLY A 21 1.21 0.74 1.17
C GLY A 21 -0.30 0.73 0.92
N ALA A 22 -0.98 1.87 1.04
CA ALA A 22 -2.43 1.92 0.88
C ALA A 22 -2.89 1.70 -0.58
N LEU A 23 -2.18 2.22 -1.58
CA LEU A 23 -2.55 2.03 -2.99
C LEU A 23 -2.34 0.59 -3.46
N GLU A 24 -1.26 -0.05 -3.03
CA GLU A 24 -1.01 -1.44 -3.39
C GLU A 24 -1.96 -2.40 -2.67
N THR A 25 -2.26 -2.17 -1.39
CA THR A 25 -3.29 -2.95 -0.67
C THR A 25 -4.66 -2.83 -1.35
N ASP A 26 -5.04 -1.62 -1.78
CA ASP A 26 -6.29 -1.41 -2.54
C ASP A 26 -6.31 -2.24 -3.83
N TRP A 27 -5.25 -2.14 -4.64
CA TRP A 27 -5.13 -2.90 -5.88
C TRP A 27 -5.14 -4.42 -5.66
N GLN A 28 -4.41 -4.91 -4.65
CA GLN A 28 -4.35 -6.34 -4.34
C GLN A 28 -5.73 -6.90 -3.97
N ILE A 29 -6.49 -6.22 -3.10
CA ILE A 29 -7.79 -6.71 -2.66
C ILE A 29 -8.78 -6.63 -3.83
N HIS A 30 -9.01 -5.43 -4.34
CA HIS A 30 -10.15 -5.17 -5.20
C HIS A 30 -9.94 -5.63 -6.64
N GLU A 31 -8.71 -5.60 -7.15
CA GLU A 31 -8.43 -6.04 -8.52
C GLU A 31 -7.83 -7.46 -8.54
N LEU A 32 -6.75 -7.69 -7.80
CA LEU A 32 -6.02 -8.95 -7.91
C LEU A 32 -6.75 -10.13 -7.28
N TYR A 33 -7.41 -9.95 -6.13
CA TYR A 33 -8.06 -11.04 -5.41
C TYR A 33 -9.55 -11.18 -5.73
N GLU A 34 -10.23 -10.06 -5.98
CA GLU A 34 -11.67 -10.00 -6.28
C GLU A 34 -11.99 -9.85 -7.78
N GLY A 35 -11.03 -9.45 -8.62
CA GLY A 35 -11.24 -9.25 -10.06
C GLY A 35 -12.03 -7.98 -10.42
N GLY A 36 -12.18 -7.06 -9.47
CA GLY A 36 -12.89 -5.79 -9.61
C GLY A 36 -11.98 -4.63 -10.02
N THR A 37 -12.32 -3.42 -9.57
CA THR A 37 -11.57 -2.18 -9.84
C THR A 37 -11.07 -1.59 -8.53
N PRO A 38 -9.80 -1.15 -8.44
CA PRO A 38 -9.31 -0.50 -7.24
C PRO A 38 -10.14 0.71 -6.86
N ARG A 39 -10.27 0.96 -5.56
CA ARG A 39 -11.10 2.07 -5.06
C ARG A 39 -10.53 3.42 -5.41
N PHE A 40 -9.21 3.57 -5.50
CA PHE A 40 -8.57 4.80 -5.98
C PHE A 40 -8.93 5.16 -7.44
N GLU A 41 -9.42 4.20 -8.23
CA GLU A 41 -9.95 4.40 -9.59
C GLU A 41 -11.48 4.52 -9.65
N SER A 42 -12.19 4.14 -8.57
CA SER A 42 -13.65 4.17 -8.49
C SER A 42 -14.15 5.17 -7.44
N ASP A 43 -14.66 4.72 -6.30
CA ASP A 43 -15.36 5.55 -5.30
C ASP A 43 -14.47 6.68 -4.72
N TRP A 44 -13.16 6.40 -4.66
CA TRP A 44 -12.12 7.30 -4.14
C TRP A 44 -11.37 8.06 -5.23
N ALA A 45 -11.78 7.94 -6.50
CA ALA A 45 -11.20 8.72 -7.59
C ALA A 45 -11.19 10.23 -7.27
N GLY A 46 -10.00 10.83 -7.31
CA GLY A 46 -9.79 12.24 -6.97
C GLY A 46 -9.93 12.59 -5.48
N LYS A 47 -10.09 11.61 -4.58
CA LYS A 47 -10.32 11.81 -3.13
C LYS A 47 -9.29 11.11 -2.24
N THR A 48 -8.36 10.36 -2.82
CA THR A 48 -7.34 9.60 -2.07
C THR A 48 -6.37 10.46 -1.27
N GLY A 49 -6.26 11.75 -1.59
CA GLY A 49 -5.21 12.61 -1.05
C GLY A 49 -3.82 12.38 -1.65
N VAL A 50 -3.68 11.47 -2.63
CA VAL A 50 -2.45 11.22 -3.36
C VAL A 50 -2.52 11.97 -4.70
N SER A 51 -1.49 12.73 -5.06
CA SER A 51 -1.49 13.55 -6.29
C SER A 51 -1.56 12.72 -7.58
N GLU A 52 -0.91 11.55 -7.60
CA GLU A 52 -0.91 10.64 -8.75
C GLU A 52 -1.13 9.19 -8.26
N PRO A 53 -2.37 8.77 -7.93
CA PRO A 53 -2.65 7.41 -7.48
C PRO A 53 -2.26 6.39 -8.55
N THR A 54 -1.51 5.36 -8.18
CA THR A 54 -1.14 4.25 -9.07
C THR A 54 -0.65 3.05 -8.26
N PRO A 55 -0.94 1.81 -8.71
CA PRO A 55 -0.32 0.63 -8.14
C PRO A 55 1.11 0.44 -8.69
N HIS A 56 1.44 0.99 -9.86
CA HIS A 56 2.70 0.78 -10.57
C HIS A 56 3.72 1.88 -10.29
N GLN A 57 4.34 1.77 -9.14
CA GLN A 57 5.21 2.82 -8.65
C GLN A 57 6.60 2.73 -9.28
N THR A 58 7.17 3.91 -9.51
CA THR A 58 8.53 4.07 -10.06
C THR A 58 9.32 4.99 -9.15
N LEU A 59 10.65 4.98 -9.27
CA LEU A 59 11.48 5.95 -8.57
C LEU A 59 11.05 7.39 -8.87
N LYS A 60 10.70 7.68 -10.13
CA LYS A 60 10.21 9.01 -10.54
C LYS A 60 8.90 9.35 -9.83
N TRP A 61 7.97 8.41 -9.71
CA TRP A 61 6.73 8.61 -8.96
C TRP A 61 7.05 8.90 -7.48
N ALA A 62 7.85 8.05 -6.84
CA ALA A 62 8.18 8.19 -5.41
C ALA A 62 8.89 9.51 -5.06
N GLN A 63 9.61 10.09 -6.02
CA GLN A 63 10.27 11.40 -5.86
C GLN A 63 9.33 12.60 -5.98
N ASN A 64 8.17 12.43 -6.62
CA ASN A 64 7.27 13.53 -6.98
C ASN A 64 5.91 13.48 -6.28
N VAL A 65 5.48 12.30 -5.85
CA VAL A 65 4.19 12.10 -5.20
C VAL A 65 4.03 13.02 -3.99
N ARG A 66 2.85 13.63 -3.90
CA ARG A 66 2.43 14.51 -2.81
C ARG A 66 1.26 13.89 -2.10
N LEU A 67 1.23 14.10 -0.79
CA LEU A 67 0.24 13.54 0.10
C LEU A 67 -0.47 14.68 0.85
N ASP A 68 -1.77 14.83 0.62
CA ASP A 68 -2.67 15.46 1.58
C ASP A 68 -2.97 14.43 2.67
N LYS A 69 -2.29 14.60 3.81
CA LYS A 69 -2.36 13.65 4.93
C LYS A 69 -3.78 13.45 5.45
N ALA A 70 -4.61 14.49 5.52
CA ALA A 70 -5.94 14.39 6.11
C ALA A 70 -6.92 13.64 5.19
N ALA A 71 -6.82 13.86 3.87
CA ALA A 71 -7.58 13.09 2.90
C ALA A 71 -7.07 11.63 2.82
N PHE A 72 -5.74 11.47 2.81
CA PHE A 72 -5.10 10.17 2.77
C PHE A 72 -5.44 9.29 3.97
N ASP A 73 -5.48 9.83 5.18
CA ASP A 73 -5.82 9.04 6.37
C ASP A 73 -7.22 8.42 6.26
N LYS A 74 -8.18 9.14 5.67
CA LYS A 74 -9.53 8.61 5.45
C LYS A 74 -9.55 7.52 4.39
N TYR A 75 -8.82 7.73 3.30
CA TYR A 75 -8.68 6.75 2.23
C TYR A 75 -8.00 5.46 2.74
N ALA A 76 -6.83 5.59 3.38
CA ALA A 76 -6.09 4.47 3.92
C ALA A 76 -6.90 3.69 4.96
N GLN A 77 -7.63 4.38 5.85
CA GLN A 77 -8.52 3.72 6.80
C GLN A 77 -9.60 2.89 6.08
N ALA A 78 -10.24 3.44 5.04
CA ALA A 78 -11.24 2.69 4.28
C ALA A 78 -10.65 1.43 3.63
N ILE A 79 -9.45 1.52 3.04
CA ILE A 79 -8.78 0.36 2.44
C ILE A 79 -8.39 -0.69 3.49
N TYR A 80 -7.94 -0.26 4.67
CA TYR A 80 -7.62 -1.19 5.75
C TYR A 80 -8.87 -1.82 6.36
N ASP A 81 -9.98 -1.09 6.44
CA ASP A 81 -11.27 -1.65 6.82
C ASP A 81 -11.74 -2.70 5.78
N ASP A 82 -11.55 -2.42 4.48
CA ASP A 82 -11.86 -3.36 3.40
C ASP A 82 -10.99 -4.63 3.50
N LEU A 83 -9.67 -4.51 3.76
CA LEU A 83 -8.78 -5.64 4.02
C LEU A 83 -9.25 -6.48 5.20
N ASP A 84 -9.61 -5.82 6.29
CA ASP A 84 -10.11 -6.44 7.50
C ASP A 84 -11.40 -7.23 7.24
N GLN A 85 -12.33 -6.65 6.47
CA GLN A 85 -13.58 -7.32 6.10
C GLN A 85 -13.32 -8.47 5.14
N TYR A 86 -12.43 -8.29 4.16
CA TYR A 86 -12.04 -9.33 3.23
C TYR A 86 -11.54 -10.56 3.99
N ILE A 87 -10.57 -10.39 4.89
CA ILE A 87 -10.02 -11.48 5.72
C ILE A 87 -11.10 -12.12 6.61
N LYS A 88 -11.97 -11.33 7.24
CA LYS A 88 -13.04 -11.84 8.12
C LYS A 88 -14.06 -12.72 7.40
N ASN A 89 -14.26 -12.47 6.11
CA ASN A 89 -15.25 -13.18 5.31
C ASN A 89 -14.68 -14.40 4.55
N LEU A 90 -13.37 -14.66 4.65
CA LEU A 90 -12.77 -15.84 4.05
C LEU A 90 -13.26 -17.11 4.74
N SER A 91 -13.65 -18.09 3.93
CA SER A 91 -13.87 -19.46 4.36
C SER A 91 -12.56 -20.24 4.37
N GLU A 92 -12.57 -21.44 4.98
CA GLU A 92 -11.42 -22.35 4.91
C GLU A 92 -11.08 -22.76 3.46
N GLU A 93 -12.09 -22.86 2.58
CA GLU A 93 -11.91 -23.20 1.17
C GLU A 93 -11.19 -22.08 0.39
N ASP A 94 -11.31 -20.83 0.82
CA ASP A 94 -10.67 -19.70 0.16
C ASP A 94 -9.15 -19.68 0.37
N ILE A 95 -8.64 -20.31 1.43
CA ILE A 95 -7.22 -20.28 1.84
C ILE A 95 -6.31 -20.79 0.71
N ASP A 96 -6.75 -21.84 0.02
CA ASP A 96 -6.02 -22.51 -1.06
C ASP A 96 -6.47 -22.08 -2.46
N ARG A 97 -7.42 -21.13 -2.55
CA ARG A 97 -7.89 -20.59 -3.83
C ARG A 97 -6.69 -20.06 -4.63
N PRO A 98 -6.49 -20.49 -5.88
CA PRO A 98 -5.37 -20.02 -6.69
C PRO A 98 -5.60 -18.56 -7.12
N ILE A 99 -4.58 -17.73 -6.89
CA ILE A 99 -4.46 -16.36 -7.39
C ILE A 99 -3.39 -16.35 -8.48
N ASP A 100 -3.75 -15.81 -9.65
CA ASP A 100 -2.80 -15.63 -10.74
C ASP A 100 -1.88 -14.42 -10.45
N MET A 101 -0.63 -14.71 -10.11
CA MET A 101 0.42 -13.70 -9.88
C MET A 101 1.36 -13.57 -11.08
N SER A 102 0.92 -13.96 -12.29
CA SER A 102 1.73 -13.87 -13.51
C SER A 102 2.11 -12.42 -13.85
N ILE A 103 1.29 -11.43 -13.45
CA ILE A 103 1.64 -10.01 -13.57
C ILE A 103 2.92 -9.64 -12.79
N LEU A 104 3.27 -10.42 -11.76
CA LEU A 104 4.50 -10.29 -10.98
C LEU A 104 5.56 -11.37 -11.33
N ASN A 105 5.39 -12.10 -12.45
CA ASN A 105 6.24 -13.24 -12.84
C ASN A 105 6.35 -14.34 -11.76
N ALA A 106 5.31 -14.52 -10.94
CA ALA A 106 5.32 -15.47 -9.82
C ALA A 106 4.45 -16.72 -10.04
N GLY A 107 3.73 -16.79 -11.17
CA GLY A 107 2.77 -17.86 -11.48
C GLY A 107 1.59 -17.88 -10.51
N GLU A 108 0.91 -19.02 -10.37
CA GLU A 108 -0.16 -19.15 -9.39
C GLU A 108 0.38 -19.28 -7.96
N LYS A 109 -0.37 -18.72 -7.00
CA LYS A 109 -0.11 -18.80 -5.55
C LYS A 109 -1.43 -18.99 -4.80
N PRO A 110 -1.44 -19.74 -3.68
CA PRO A 110 -2.63 -19.79 -2.83
C PRO A 110 -2.92 -18.40 -2.23
N LEU A 111 -4.19 -18.04 -2.11
CA LEU A 111 -4.63 -16.75 -1.55
C LEU A 111 -4.00 -16.48 -0.17
N SER A 112 -3.90 -17.49 0.68
CA SER A 112 -3.23 -17.39 1.99
C SER A 112 -1.78 -16.93 1.90
N GLY A 113 -1.03 -17.43 0.91
CA GLY A 113 0.34 -17.01 0.64
C GLY A 113 0.41 -15.55 0.18
N CYS A 114 -0.55 -15.14 -0.66
CA CYS A 114 -0.67 -13.75 -1.10
C CYS A 114 -0.99 -12.81 0.07
N LEU A 115 -2.00 -13.12 0.90
CA LEU A 115 -2.37 -12.32 2.06
C LEU A 115 -1.25 -12.20 3.09
N ASN A 116 -0.52 -13.29 3.34
CA ASN A 116 0.66 -13.25 4.20
C ASN A 116 1.76 -12.33 3.63
N ASN A 117 1.92 -12.28 2.30
CA ASN A 117 2.85 -11.36 1.67
C ASN A 117 2.43 -9.89 1.88
N VAL A 118 1.14 -9.56 1.75
CA VAL A 118 0.64 -8.20 1.98
C VAL A 118 0.89 -7.75 3.43
N VAL A 119 0.39 -8.53 4.39
CA VAL A 119 0.36 -8.09 5.79
C VAL A 119 1.73 -8.26 6.46
N SER A 120 2.26 -9.48 6.45
CA SER A 120 3.42 -9.85 7.27
C SER A 120 4.75 -9.44 6.62
N ALA A 121 4.81 -9.40 5.29
CA ALA A 121 6.04 -9.05 4.59
C ALA A 121 6.04 -7.60 4.12
N HIS A 122 5.07 -7.20 3.29
CA HIS A 122 5.08 -5.91 2.61
C HIS A 122 4.81 -4.75 3.57
N LEU A 123 3.63 -4.67 4.18
CA LEU A 123 3.29 -3.57 5.10
C LEU A 123 4.26 -3.47 6.28
N ASN A 124 4.71 -4.60 6.82
CA ASN A 124 5.73 -4.64 7.87
C ASN A 124 7.10 -4.06 7.40
N SER A 125 7.52 -4.37 6.17
CA SER A 125 8.75 -3.80 5.60
C SER A 125 8.65 -2.29 5.41
N LEU A 126 7.50 -1.80 4.91
CA LEU A 126 7.25 -0.37 4.75
C LEU A 126 7.26 0.39 6.08
N ALA A 127 6.70 -0.21 7.13
CA ALA A 127 6.77 0.36 8.48
C ALA A 127 8.22 0.45 8.98
N GLY A 128 9.08 -0.52 8.63
CA GLY A 128 10.51 -0.49 8.90
C GLY A 128 11.25 0.61 8.13
N GLU A 129 10.93 0.82 6.86
CA GLU A 129 11.46 1.93 6.06
C GLU A 129 11.09 3.28 6.65
N ILE A 130 9.82 3.48 7.00
CA ILE A 130 9.35 4.71 7.66
C ILE A 130 10.08 4.91 8.98
N SER A 131 10.25 3.86 9.78
CA SER A 131 11.00 3.90 11.04
C SER A 131 12.44 4.39 10.82
N ALA A 132 13.15 3.82 9.84
CA ALA A 132 14.52 4.23 9.50
C ALA A 132 14.58 5.68 9.02
N VAL A 133 13.64 6.09 8.14
CA VAL A 133 13.54 7.46 7.62
C VAL A 133 13.26 8.47 8.73
N LYS A 134 12.38 8.14 9.69
CA LYS A 134 12.14 8.97 10.88
C LYS A 134 13.42 9.11 11.72
N GLY A 135 14.14 8.00 11.94
CA GLY A 135 15.40 7.99 12.70
C GLY A 135 16.46 8.93 12.12
N VAL A 136 16.70 8.88 10.80
CA VAL A 136 17.67 9.79 10.16
C VAL A 136 17.22 11.26 10.16
N GLN A 137 15.92 11.52 10.37
CA GLN A 137 15.35 12.85 10.54
C GLN A 137 15.37 13.33 12.01
N GLY A 138 15.95 12.55 12.93
CA GLY A 138 16.00 12.86 14.37
C GLY A 138 14.65 12.64 15.08
N LEU A 139 13.72 11.91 14.46
CA LEU A 139 12.45 11.51 15.05
C LEU A 139 12.54 10.06 15.56
N ILE A 140 11.60 9.67 16.42
CA ILE A 140 11.51 8.28 16.89
C ILE A 140 10.92 7.40 15.77
N GLY A 141 11.61 6.31 15.45
CA GLY A 141 11.14 5.27 14.54
C GLY A 141 10.13 4.34 15.20
N TYR A 142 10.39 3.03 15.15
CA TYR A 142 9.71 2.04 16.00
C TYR A 142 9.98 2.32 17.49
N PRO A 143 9.11 1.86 18.40
CA PRO A 143 9.44 1.68 19.81
C PRO A 143 10.71 0.84 20.01
#